data_AF-A0A0R3RNX0-F1
#
_entry.id   AF-A0A0R3RNX0-F1
#
_cell.length_a   1.000
_cell.length_b   1.000
_cell.length_c   1.000
_cell.angle_alpha   90.00
_cell.angle_beta   90.00
_cell.angle_gamma   90.00
#
_symmetry.space_group_name_H-M   'P 1'
#
loop_
_entity.id
_entity.type
_entity.pdbx_description
1 polymer ?
#
loop_
_entity_poly.entity_id
_entity_poly.type
_entity_poly.pdbx_seq_one_letter_code
_entity_poly.pdbx_strand_id
1 'polypeptide(L)'
;MSEWSNRAAYVDACRTVFRNYPRFNATVYDGDSAVLDLILTAKKDLIGSITVTVICMAIVCLFFIGSKTGVLIITCTISSICFTLVGSLSWWGADMDPVTMVDVLIATGFSVDYTAHIAYKFYKLTGGREERIQRSFREMCGPMLQAGVSTVLCMLPLIFVPTYAILAFAKTVFLDVGLALFHGLFILPILLVTLHRDNRKEASTNKTMITSGLINDDGNGGCLL
;
A
#
# COMPACT_ATOMS: atom_id res chain seq x y z
N MET A 1 -20.25 -2.07 -21.24
CA MET A 1 -19.02 -1.28 -21.41
C MET A 1 -18.31 -1.52 -22.75
N SER A 2 -18.40 -2.70 -23.37
CA SER A 2 -17.77 -2.97 -24.67
C SER A 2 -18.13 -1.97 -25.78
N GLU A 3 -19.39 -1.53 -25.87
CA GLU A 3 -19.79 -0.53 -26.87
C GLU A 3 -19.09 0.81 -26.71
N TRP A 4 -18.96 1.30 -25.47
CA TRP A 4 -18.29 2.57 -25.17
C TRP A 4 -16.79 2.49 -25.41
N SER A 5 -16.16 1.37 -25.05
CA SER A 5 -14.75 1.14 -25.33
C SER A 5 -14.46 1.06 -26.84
N ASN A 6 -15.33 0.37 -27.60
CA ASN A 6 -15.23 0.32 -29.05
C ASN A 6 -15.41 1.70 -29.68
N ARG A 7 -16.41 2.47 -29.24
CA ARG A 7 -16.64 3.86 -29.69
C ARG A 7 -15.42 4.74 -29.42
N ALA A 8 -14.82 4.62 -28.24
CA ALA A 8 -13.61 5.37 -27.90
C ALA A 8 -12.45 5.02 -28.84
N ALA A 9 -12.25 3.73 -29.16
CA ALA A 9 -11.23 3.28 -30.10
C ALA A 9 -11.48 3.80 -31.53
N TYR A 10 -12.73 3.83 -31.99
CA TYR A 10 -13.08 4.39 -33.30
C TYR A 10 -12.81 5.89 -33.37
N VAL A 11 -13.17 6.65 -32.34
CA VAL A 11 -12.90 8.09 -32.27
C VAL A 11 -11.40 8.37 -32.23
N ASP A 12 -10.62 7.57 -31.50
CA ASP A 12 -9.16 7.68 -31.48
C ASP A 12 -8.50 7.37 -32.85
N ALA A 13 -9.02 6.36 -33.55
CA ALA A 13 -8.60 6.06 -34.92
C ALA A 13 -8.90 7.21 -35.88
N CYS A 14 -10.10 7.80 -35.83
CA CYS A 14 -10.44 8.99 -36.61
C CYS A 14 -9.50 10.16 -36.30
N ARG A 15 -9.24 10.45 -35.02
CA ARG A 15 -8.31 11.50 -34.59
C ARG A 15 -6.89 11.25 -35.10
N THR A 16 -6.45 10.00 -35.13
CA THR A 16 -5.14 9.61 -35.66
C THR A 16 -5.03 9.91 -37.16
N VAL A 17 -6.08 9.64 -37.94
CA VAL A 17 -6.13 9.99 -39.37
C VAL A 17 -6.01 11.50 -39.56
N PHE A 18 -6.78 12.31 -38.82
CA PHE A 18 -6.68 13.77 -38.93
C PHE A 18 -5.32 14.33 -38.49
N ARG A 19 -4.68 13.72 -37.48
CA ARG A 19 -3.30 14.06 -37.07
C ARG A 19 -2.27 13.86 -38.18
N ASN A 20 -2.47 12.90 -39.07
CA ASN A 20 -1.57 12.65 -40.21
C ASN A 20 -1.71 13.70 -41.32
N TYR A 21 -2.79 14.49 -41.33
CA TYR A 21 -3.04 15.55 -42.30
C TYR A 21 -3.23 16.92 -41.62
N PRO A 22 -2.18 17.46 -40.98
CA PRO A 22 -2.27 18.72 -40.23
C PRO A 22 -2.67 19.92 -41.10
N ARG A 23 -2.48 19.83 -42.44
CA ARG A 23 -2.86 20.86 -43.42
C ARG A 23 -4.33 21.27 -43.35
N PHE A 24 -5.22 20.37 -42.89
CA PHE A 24 -6.66 20.61 -42.88
C PHE A 24 -7.18 21.21 -41.56
N ASN A 25 -6.35 21.28 -40.51
CA ASN A 25 -6.70 21.77 -39.18
C ASN A 25 -8.09 21.29 -38.68
N ALA A 26 -8.41 20.02 -38.96
CA ALA A 26 -9.70 19.43 -38.64
C ALA A 26 -9.65 18.71 -37.30
N THR A 27 -10.72 18.82 -36.51
CA THR A 27 -10.89 18.13 -35.23
C THR A 27 -12.14 17.25 -35.28
N VAL A 28 -12.10 16.13 -34.57
CA VAL A 28 -13.25 15.23 -34.43
C VAL A 28 -14.08 15.69 -33.23
N TYR A 29 -15.31 16.13 -33.50
CA TYR A 29 -16.27 16.49 -32.45
C TYR A 29 -17.20 15.32 -32.14
N ASP A 30 -17.34 15.00 -30.86
CA ASP A 30 -18.31 14.06 -30.32
C ASP A 30 -18.85 14.66 -29.01
N GLY A 31 -20.17 14.62 -28.81
CA GLY A 31 -20.82 15.17 -27.61
C GLY A 31 -20.35 14.50 -26.31
N ASP A 32 -19.93 13.23 -26.40
CA ASP A 32 -19.40 12.44 -25.29
C ASP A 32 -17.86 12.38 -25.29
N SER A 33 -17.19 13.25 -26.06
CA SER A 33 -15.73 13.24 -26.23
C SER A 33 -14.95 13.20 -24.91
N ALA A 34 -15.41 13.92 -23.88
CA ALA A 34 -14.80 13.90 -22.55
C ALA A 34 -14.84 12.50 -21.89
N VAL A 35 -15.94 11.76 -22.04
CA VAL A 35 -16.09 10.40 -21.49
C VAL A 35 -15.22 9.42 -22.26
N LEU A 36 -15.14 9.55 -23.59
CA LEU A 36 -14.29 8.70 -24.42
C LEU A 36 -12.81 8.91 -24.11
N ASP A 37 -12.37 10.16 -23.89
CA ASP A 37 -10.99 10.49 -23.52
C ASP A 37 -10.62 9.90 -22.16
N LEU A 38 -11.57 9.92 -21.23
CA LEU A 38 -11.41 9.29 -19.92
C LEU A 38 -11.24 7.78 -20.05
N ILE A 39 -12.04 7.10 -20.89
CA ILE A 39 -11.92 5.65 -21.13
C ILE A 39 -10.57 5.29 -21.78
N LEU A 40 -10.09 6.10 -22.73
CA LEU A 40 -8.81 5.86 -23.42
C LEU A 40 -7.60 6.03 -22.49
N THR A 41 -7.67 6.99 -21.58
CA THR A 41 -6.54 7.35 -20.70
C THR A 41 -6.55 6.60 -19.37
N ALA A 42 -7.73 6.11 -18.95
CA ALA A 42 -7.98 5.33 -17.74
C ALA A 42 -6.82 4.41 -17.32
N LYS A 43 -6.44 3.45 -18.17
CA LYS A 43 -5.39 2.47 -17.83
C LYS A 43 -4.04 3.12 -17.51
N LYS A 44 -3.65 4.15 -18.27
CA LYS A 44 -2.38 4.87 -18.05
C LYS A 44 -2.45 5.68 -16.77
N ASP A 45 -3.57 6.35 -16.52
CA ASP A 45 -3.79 7.15 -15.33
C ASP A 45 -3.84 6.29 -14.06
N LEU A 46 -4.40 5.08 -14.14
CA LEU A 46 -4.40 4.12 -13.02
C LEU A 46 -2.97 3.76 -12.61
N ILE A 47 -2.17 3.31 -13.56
CA ILE A 47 -0.79 2.90 -13.29
C ILE A 47 0.03 4.09 -12.77
N GLY A 48 -0.15 5.27 -13.37
CA GLY A 48 0.47 6.51 -12.91
C GLY A 48 0.07 6.85 -11.47
N SER A 49 -1.23 6.81 -11.17
CA SER A 49 -1.79 7.16 -9.85
C SER A 49 -1.36 6.18 -8.75
N ILE A 50 -1.35 4.88 -9.03
CA ILE A 50 -0.86 3.86 -8.10
C ILE A 50 0.64 4.08 -7.84
N THR A 51 1.43 4.32 -8.89
CA THR A 51 2.88 4.55 -8.76
C THR A 51 3.16 5.79 -7.89
N VAL A 52 2.46 6.90 -8.16
CA VAL A 52 2.58 8.14 -7.37
C VAL A 52 2.14 7.91 -5.94
N THR A 53 1.06 7.17 -5.71
CA THR A 53 0.58 6.80 -4.36
C THR A 53 1.63 6.01 -3.59
N VAL A 54 2.22 4.98 -4.18
CA VAL A 54 3.27 4.17 -3.54
C VAL A 54 4.50 5.02 -3.20
N ILE A 55 4.92 5.91 -4.10
CA ILE A 55 6.05 6.83 -3.85
C ILE A 55 5.71 7.79 -2.70
N CYS A 56 4.52 8.39 -2.73
CA CYS A 56 4.06 9.31 -1.68
C CYS A 56 4.05 8.60 -0.32
N MET A 57 3.51 7.39 -0.25
CA MET A 57 3.47 6.61 0.99
C MET A 57 4.86 6.21 1.47
N ALA A 58 5.80 5.90 0.57
CA ALA A 58 7.19 5.67 0.94
C ALA A 58 7.83 6.91 1.58
N ILE A 59 7.56 8.11 1.05
CA ILE A 59 8.04 9.39 1.61
C ILE A 59 7.45 9.64 3.00
N VAL A 60 6.14 9.45 3.15
CA VAL A 60 5.45 9.60 4.44
C VAL A 60 6.01 8.62 5.48
N CYS A 61 6.15 7.34 5.12
CA CYS A 61 6.71 6.33 6.01
C CYS A 61 8.18 6.64 6.39
N LEU A 62 8.96 7.22 5.47
CA LEU A 62 10.33 7.63 5.74
C LEU A 62 10.38 8.72 6.82
N PHE A 63 9.47 9.68 6.75
CA PHE A 63 9.36 10.74 7.76
C PHE A 63 8.98 10.19 9.15
N PHE A 64 8.02 9.25 9.22
CA PHE A 64 7.53 8.72 10.50
C PHE A 64 8.48 7.73 11.18
N ILE A 65 9.20 6.89 10.43
CA ILE A 65 9.96 5.76 10.97
C ILE A 65 11.48 6.02 11.02
N GLY A 66 12.01 6.89 10.16
CA GLY A 66 13.42 7.25 10.16
C GLY A 66 14.41 6.12 9.83
N SER A 67 13.93 4.92 9.46
CA SER A 67 14.75 3.75 9.12
C SER A 67 14.50 3.27 7.69
N LYS A 68 15.57 3.19 6.87
CA LYS A 68 15.47 2.86 5.44
C LYS A 68 14.93 1.45 5.19
N THR A 69 15.38 0.47 5.97
CA THR A 69 14.92 -0.94 5.84
C THR A 69 13.44 -1.08 6.19
N GLY A 70 12.96 -0.36 7.20
CA GLY A 70 11.55 -0.36 7.58
C GLY A 70 10.65 0.19 6.49
N VAL A 71 11.05 1.32 5.89
CA VAL A 71 10.33 1.93 4.76
C VAL A 71 10.23 0.95 3.60
N LEU A 72 11.33 0.30 3.22
CA LEU A 72 11.31 -0.69 2.13
C LEU A 72 10.33 -1.84 2.39
N ILE A 73 10.31 -2.38 3.62
CA ILE A 73 9.39 -3.46 3.98
C ILE A 73 7.93 -3.00 3.86
N ILE A 74 7.62 -1.81 4.36
CA ILE A 74 6.26 -1.26 4.32
C ILE A 74 5.85 -0.97 2.87
N THR A 75 6.72 -0.33 2.08
CA THR A 75 6.46 -0.04 0.66
C THR A 75 6.25 -1.33 -0.14
N CYS A 76 7.05 -2.37 0.09
CA CYS A 76 6.84 -3.69 -0.53
C CYS A 76 5.50 -4.31 -0.13
N THR A 77 5.11 -4.17 1.15
CA THR A 77 3.82 -4.68 1.65
C THR A 77 2.65 -3.96 0.98
N ILE A 78 2.70 -2.62 0.90
CA ILE A 78 1.69 -1.79 0.22
C ILE A 78 1.59 -2.16 -1.26
N SER A 79 2.74 -2.29 -1.94
CA SER A 79 2.77 -2.69 -3.35
C SER A 79 2.11 -4.06 -3.55
N SER A 80 2.39 -5.02 -2.67
CA SER A 80 1.75 -6.34 -2.67
C SER A 80 0.22 -6.25 -2.53
N ILE A 81 -0.28 -5.39 -1.63
CA ILE A 81 -1.72 -5.18 -1.46
C ILE A 81 -2.33 -4.62 -2.76
N CYS A 82 -1.70 -3.59 -3.35
CA CYS A 82 -2.18 -2.98 -4.60
C CYS A 82 -2.28 -4.01 -5.74
N PHE A 83 -1.23 -4.80 -5.95
CA PHE A 83 -1.23 -5.84 -6.99
C PHE A 83 -2.26 -6.92 -6.71
N THR A 84 -2.42 -7.32 -5.45
CA THR A 84 -3.39 -8.36 -5.07
C THR A 84 -4.82 -7.84 -5.26
N LEU A 85 -5.11 -6.60 -4.88
CA LEU A 85 -6.43 -5.98 -5.07
C LEU A 85 -6.83 -5.91 -6.54
N VAL A 86 -5.96 -5.36 -7.40
CA VAL A 86 -6.21 -5.29 -8.84
C VAL A 86 -6.34 -6.70 -9.45
N GLY A 87 -5.50 -7.65 -9.02
CA GLY A 87 -5.56 -9.04 -9.45
C GLY A 87 -6.88 -9.73 -9.06
N SER A 88 -7.35 -9.51 -7.83
CA SER A 88 -8.61 -10.07 -7.36
C SER A 88 -9.83 -9.44 -8.04
N LEU A 89 -9.80 -8.13 -8.34
CA LEU A 89 -10.82 -7.48 -9.15
C LEU A 89 -10.86 -8.03 -10.57
N SER A 90 -9.70 -8.27 -11.17
CA SER A 90 -9.59 -8.93 -12.47
C SER A 90 -10.17 -10.35 -12.44
N TRP A 91 -9.96 -11.11 -11.36
CA TRP A 91 -10.54 -12.46 -11.21
C TRP A 91 -12.07 -12.40 -11.16
N TRP A 92 -12.64 -11.40 -10.47
CA TRP A 92 -14.09 -11.18 -10.45
C TRP A 92 -14.68 -10.64 -11.74
N GLY A 93 -13.87 -10.44 -12.78
CA GLY A 93 -14.32 -9.91 -14.06
C GLY A 93 -14.77 -8.46 -13.98
N ALA A 94 -14.21 -7.68 -13.04
CA ALA A 94 -14.46 -6.24 -13.00
C ALA A 94 -13.76 -5.57 -14.20
N ASP A 95 -14.52 -4.80 -14.97
CA ASP A 95 -13.96 -3.97 -16.03
C ASP A 95 -13.11 -2.85 -15.41
N MET A 96 -11.89 -2.65 -15.92
CA MET A 96 -11.01 -1.55 -15.51
C MET A 96 -11.44 -0.26 -16.20
N ASP A 97 -12.44 0.38 -15.62
CA ASP A 97 -13.04 1.64 -16.04
C ASP A 97 -12.71 2.77 -15.05
N PRO A 98 -13.00 4.04 -15.39
CA PRO A 98 -12.69 5.16 -14.50
C PRO A 98 -13.32 5.07 -13.12
N VAL A 99 -14.48 4.41 -12.99
CA VAL A 99 -15.15 4.19 -11.70
C VAL A 99 -14.33 3.23 -10.83
N THR A 100 -14.04 2.04 -11.32
CA THR A 100 -13.23 1.05 -10.59
C THR A 100 -11.82 1.53 -10.29
N MET A 101 -11.25 2.40 -11.13
CA MET A 101 -9.96 3.04 -10.84
C MET A 101 -9.99 3.92 -9.59
N VAL A 102 -11.04 4.73 -9.44
CA VAL A 102 -11.23 5.57 -8.25
C VAL A 102 -11.44 4.67 -7.03
N ASP A 103 -12.21 3.60 -7.18
CA ASP A 103 -12.43 2.62 -6.10
C ASP A 103 -11.11 1.96 -5.65
N VAL A 104 -10.25 1.55 -6.60
CA VAL A 104 -8.92 0.99 -6.32
C VAL A 104 -8.03 1.98 -5.59
N LEU A 105 -8.07 3.27 -5.98
CA LEU A 105 -7.26 4.31 -5.34
C LEU A 105 -7.71 4.56 -3.90
N ILE A 106 -9.02 4.64 -3.67
CA ILE A 106 -9.61 4.80 -2.33
C ILE A 106 -9.28 3.59 -1.46
N ALA A 107 -9.49 2.37 -1.97
CA ALA A 107 -9.14 1.12 -1.32
C ALA A 107 -7.65 1.08 -0.93
N THR A 108 -6.77 1.41 -1.87
CA THR A 108 -5.33 1.49 -1.61
C THR A 108 -5.02 2.41 -0.43
N GLY A 109 -5.66 3.58 -0.34
CA GLY A 109 -5.52 4.50 0.80
C GLY A 109 -5.90 3.85 2.14
N PHE A 110 -7.07 3.23 2.21
CA PHE A 110 -7.52 2.53 3.42
C PHE A 110 -6.59 1.38 3.82
N SER A 111 -6.10 0.61 2.85
CA SER A 111 -5.21 -0.52 3.12
C SER A 111 -3.87 -0.10 3.74
N VAL A 112 -3.34 1.03 3.30
CA VAL A 112 -2.04 1.56 3.77
C VAL A 112 -2.13 1.95 5.23
N ASP A 113 -3.24 2.57 5.66
CA ASP A 113 -3.44 3.01 7.05
C ASP A 113 -3.23 1.87 8.04
N TYR A 114 -3.79 0.68 7.75
CA TYR A 114 -3.62 -0.51 8.57
C TYR A 114 -2.14 -0.90 8.74
N THR A 115 -1.37 -0.92 7.66
CA THR A 115 0.05 -1.29 7.69
C THR A 115 0.90 -0.21 8.39
N ALA A 116 0.59 1.07 8.15
CA ALA A 116 1.33 2.19 8.71
C ALA A 116 1.16 2.27 10.24
N HIS A 117 -0.04 2.05 10.77
CA HIS A 117 -0.29 2.08 12.21
C HIS A 117 0.50 1.00 12.98
N ILE A 118 0.52 -0.23 12.47
CA ILE A 118 1.31 -1.32 13.07
C ILE A 118 2.80 -1.00 13.00
N ALA A 119 3.29 -0.59 11.83
CA ALA A 119 4.70 -0.28 11.63
C ALA A 119 5.15 0.86 12.55
N TYR A 120 4.38 1.95 12.61
CA TYR A 120 4.68 3.08 13.49
C TYR A 120 4.76 2.66 14.96
N LYS A 121 3.82 1.84 15.45
CA LYS A 121 3.87 1.30 16.82
C LYS A 121 5.10 0.43 17.05
N PHE A 122 5.42 -0.45 16.10
CA PHE A 122 6.62 -1.27 16.17
C PHE A 122 7.89 -0.41 16.31
N TYR A 123 8.02 0.65 15.51
CA TYR A 123 9.18 1.56 15.55
C TYR A 123 9.22 2.46 16.78
N LYS A 124 8.07 2.82 17.37
CA LYS A 124 7.98 3.61 18.59
C LYS A 124 8.32 2.81 19.85
N LEU A 125 8.02 1.51 19.88
CA LEU A 125 8.30 0.66 21.02
C LEU A 125 9.80 0.34 21.12
N THR A 126 10.32 0.34 22.34
CA THR A 126 11.68 -0.08 22.68
C THR A 126 11.68 -1.49 23.24
N GLY A 127 12.73 -2.26 22.98
CA GLY A 127 12.87 -3.64 23.47
C GLY A 127 13.39 -4.58 22.39
N GLY A 128 13.33 -5.89 22.66
CA GLY A 128 13.65 -6.91 21.66
C GLY A 128 12.66 -6.89 20.50
N ARG A 129 13.11 -7.32 19.30
CA ARG A 129 12.27 -7.35 18.09
C ARG A 129 10.95 -8.11 18.28
N GLU A 130 11.00 -9.28 18.90
CA GLU A 130 9.82 -10.13 19.14
C GLU A 130 8.89 -9.49 20.18
N GLU A 131 9.43 -8.92 21.24
CA GLU A 131 8.65 -8.21 22.25
C GLU A 131 7.94 -6.98 21.65
N ARG A 132 8.66 -6.18 20.85
CA ARG A 132 8.11 -5.01 20.15
C ARG A 132 6.95 -5.41 19.26
N ILE A 133 7.06 -6.52 18.53
CA ILE A 133 6.00 -6.94 17.62
C ILE A 133 4.80 -7.52 18.36
N GLN A 134 5.04 -8.34 19.39
CA GLN A 134 3.97 -8.91 20.21
C GLN A 134 3.18 -7.79 20.89
N ARG A 135 3.85 -6.77 21.42
CA ARG A 135 3.21 -5.62 22.05
C ARG A 135 2.49 -4.74 21.03
N SER A 136 3.10 -4.47 19.87
CA SER A 136 2.44 -3.72 18.78
C SER A 136 1.15 -4.41 18.35
N PHE A 137 1.20 -5.73 18.16
CA PHE A 137 0.05 -6.53 17.75
C PHE A 137 -1.04 -6.56 18.82
N ARG A 138 -0.67 -6.75 20.08
CA ARG A 138 -1.61 -6.72 21.22
C ARG A 138 -2.33 -5.38 21.35
N GLU A 139 -1.65 -4.27 21.06
CA GLU A 139 -2.27 -2.94 21.11
C GLU A 139 -3.12 -2.64 19.86
N MET A 140 -2.71 -3.10 18.66
CA MET A 140 -3.32 -2.68 17.39
C MET A 140 -4.38 -3.63 16.83
N CYS A 141 -4.32 -4.93 17.13
CA CYS A 141 -5.22 -5.92 16.53
C CYS A 141 -6.71 -5.63 16.81
N GLY A 142 -7.06 -5.27 18.06
CA GLY A 142 -8.43 -4.93 18.43
C GLY A 142 -9.01 -3.75 17.64
N PRO A 143 -8.37 -2.56 17.70
CA PRO A 143 -8.80 -1.39 16.92
C PRO A 143 -8.89 -1.65 15.41
N MET A 144 -7.95 -2.41 14.84
CA MET A 144 -7.95 -2.70 13.41
C MET A 144 -9.09 -3.63 12.99
N LEU A 145 -9.34 -4.69 13.75
CA LEU A 145 -10.47 -5.59 13.48
C LEU A 145 -11.80 -4.86 13.63
N GLN A 146 -11.93 -4.02 14.66
CA GLN A 146 -13.13 -3.19 14.84
C GLN A 146 -13.34 -2.24 13.66
N ALA A 147 -12.26 -1.57 13.20
CA ALA A 147 -12.32 -0.70 12.03
C ALA A 147 -12.75 -1.49 10.77
N GLY A 148 -12.12 -2.64 10.49
CA GLY A 148 -12.47 -3.48 9.35
C GLY A 148 -13.92 -3.97 9.40
N VAL A 149 -14.39 -4.46 10.55
CA VAL A 149 -15.78 -4.88 10.73
C VAL A 149 -16.75 -3.72 10.52
N SER A 150 -16.43 -2.52 11.03
CA SER A 150 -17.28 -1.34 10.84
C SER A 150 -17.38 -0.93 9.37
N THR A 151 -16.28 -1.01 8.61
CA THR A 151 -16.28 -0.74 7.16
C THR A 151 -17.12 -1.77 6.40
N VAL A 152 -16.98 -3.06 6.73
CA VAL A 152 -17.78 -4.12 6.11
C VAL A 152 -19.28 -3.93 6.40
N LEU A 153 -19.65 -3.61 7.64
CA LEU A 153 -21.03 -3.32 8.01
C LEU A 153 -21.57 -2.08 7.30
N CYS A 154 -20.73 -1.07 7.08
CA CYS A 154 -21.08 0.14 6.31
C CYS A 154 -21.33 -0.17 4.83
N MET A 155 -20.55 -1.07 4.23
CA MET A 155 -20.71 -1.43 2.81
C MET A 155 -21.87 -2.41 2.56
N LEU A 156 -22.31 -3.16 3.57
CA LEU A 156 -23.37 -4.16 3.45
C LEU A 156 -24.70 -3.64 2.82
N PRO A 157 -25.27 -2.49 3.22
CA PRO A 157 -26.48 -1.96 2.56
C PRO A 157 -26.26 -1.54 1.10
N LEU A 158 -25.04 -1.13 0.72
CA LEU A 158 -24.74 -0.65 -0.64
C LEU A 158 -24.80 -1.79 -1.68
N ILE A 159 -24.60 -3.04 -1.25
CA ILE A 159 -24.68 -4.22 -2.12
C ILE A 159 -26.11 -4.42 -2.67
N PHE A 160 -27.14 -3.96 -1.94
CA PHE A 160 -28.53 -4.08 -2.37
C PHE A 160 -28.98 -2.99 -3.35
N VAL A 161 -28.14 -1.99 -3.63
CA VAL A 161 -28.47 -0.92 -4.57
C VAL A 161 -28.17 -1.39 -6.00
N PRO A 162 -29.17 -1.37 -6.91
CA PRO A 162 -29.01 -1.89 -8.28
C PRO A 162 -28.30 -0.87 -9.19
N THR A 163 -27.14 -0.37 -8.77
CA THR A 163 -26.32 0.58 -9.54
C THR A 163 -24.90 0.06 -9.63
N TYR A 164 -24.39 -0.07 -10.86
CA TYR A 164 -23.06 -0.63 -11.14
C TYR A 164 -21.96 0.03 -10.31
N ALA A 165 -21.89 1.37 -10.32
CA ALA A 165 -20.86 2.10 -9.59
C ALA A 165 -20.87 1.81 -8.08
N ILE A 166 -22.06 1.79 -7.47
CA ILE A 166 -22.21 1.54 -6.02
C ILE A 166 -21.82 0.10 -5.68
N LEU A 167 -22.22 -0.86 -6.54
CA LEU A 167 -21.87 -2.26 -6.35
C LEU A 167 -20.37 -2.52 -6.56
N ALA A 168 -19.75 -1.90 -7.56
CA ALA A 168 -18.32 -1.97 -7.82
C ALA A 168 -17.52 -1.42 -6.63
N PHE A 169 -17.93 -0.27 -6.09
CA PHE A 169 -17.33 0.33 -4.90
C PHE A 169 -17.46 -0.60 -3.68
N ALA A 170 -18.66 -1.08 -3.37
CA ALA A 170 -18.87 -1.95 -2.21
C ALA A 170 -18.07 -3.26 -2.31
N LYS A 171 -18.00 -3.88 -3.50
CA LYS A 171 -17.21 -5.11 -3.74
C LYS A 171 -15.70 -4.84 -3.60
N THR A 172 -15.23 -3.70 -4.11
CA THR A 172 -13.81 -3.31 -4.03
C THR A 172 -13.40 -3.06 -2.59
N VAL A 173 -14.18 -2.30 -1.82
CA VAL A 173 -13.89 -2.03 -0.40
C VAL A 173 -13.96 -3.31 0.44
N PHE A 174 -14.94 -4.19 0.20
CA PHE A 174 -15.04 -5.46 0.92
C PHE A 174 -13.78 -6.32 0.72
N LEU A 175 -13.29 -6.41 -0.52
CA LEU A 175 -12.07 -7.13 -0.88
C LEU A 175 -10.85 -6.47 -0.23
N ASP A 176 -10.76 -5.15 -0.32
CA ASP A 176 -9.67 -4.37 0.25
C ASP A 176 -9.51 -4.60 1.75
N VAL A 177 -10.59 -4.47 2.52
CA VAL A 177 -10.55 -4.68 3.98
C VAL A 177 -10.02 -6.06 4.34
N GLY A 178 -10.45 -7.11 3.62
CA GLY A 178 -9.96 -8.46 3.81
C GLY A 178 -8.46 -8.59 3.51
N LEU A 179 -8.02 -8.07 2.37
CA LEU A 179 -6.61 -8.09 1.98
C LEU A 179 -5.72 -7.26 2.91
N ALA A 180 -6.19 -6.09 3.33
CA ALA A 180 -5.46 -5.17 4.18
C ALA A 180 -5.30 -5.73 5.61
N LEU A 181 -6.36 -6.33 6.17
CA LEU A 181 -6.26 -7.03 7.45
C LEU A 181 -5.31 -8.23 7.35
N PHE A 182 -5.38 -9.01 6.26
CA PHE A 182 -4.47 -10.14 6.07
C PHE A 182 -2.99 -9.68 5.95
N HIS A 183 -2.71 -8.69 5.10
CA HIS A 183 -1.36 -8.18 4.92
C HIS A 183 -0.84 -7.45 6.16
N GLY A 184 -1.69 -6.63 6.79
CA GLY A 184 -1.33 -5.85 7.98
C GLY A 184 -1.12 -6.72 9.21
N LEU A 185 -1.95 -7.73 9.45
CA LEU A 185 -1.87 -8.56 10.66
C LEU A 185 -0.93 -9.75 10.52
N PHE A 186 -0.69 -10.28 9.31
CA PHE A 186 0.14 -11.47 9.12
C PHE A 186 1.43 -11.17 8.37
N ILE A 187 1.35 -10.63 7.15
CA ILE A 187 2.52 -10.46 6.29
C ILE A 187 3.49 -9.43 6.86
N LEU A 188 2.99 -8.25 7.26
CA LEU A 188 3.83 -7.18 7.77
C LEU A 188 4.58 -7.59 9.05
N PRO A 189 3.96 -8.23 10.06
CA PRO A 189 4.69 -8.70 11.22
C PRO A 189 5.78 -9.70 10.89
N ILE A 190 5.50 -10.66 10.01
CA ILE A 190 6.48 -11.67 9.60
C ILE A 190 7.67 -11.00 8.89
N LEU A 191 7.42 -10.05 7.99
CA LEU A 191 8.48 -9.31 7.30
C LEU A 191 9.29 -8.44 8.25
N LEU A 192 8.64 -7.78 9.22
CA LEU A 192 9.33 -7.01 10.25
C LEU A 192 10.19 -7.91 11.15
N VAL A 193 9.72 -9.08 11.56
CA VAL A 193 10.55 -10.01 12.34
C VAL A 193 11.71 -10.54 11.51
N THR A 194 11.50 -10.95 10.26
CA THR A 194 12.58 -11.59 9.50
C THR A 194 13.62 -10.62 8.98
N LEU A 195 13.19 -9.46 8.46
CA LEU A 195 14.06 -8.51 7.74
C LEU A 195 14.54 -7.35 8.60
N HIS A 196 13.89 -7.04 9.73
CA HIS A 196 14.41 -6.04 10.66
C HIS A 196 15.65 -6.61 11.36
N ARG A 197 16.82 -6.14 10.91
CA ARG A 197 18.10 -6.40 11.55
C ARG A 197 18.28 -5.38 12.68
N ASP A 198 18.23 -5.86 13.92
CA ASP A 198 18.44 -5.01 15.08
C ASP A 198 19.95 -4.72 15.22
N ASN A 199 20.37 -3.54 14.78
CA ASN A 199 21.76 -3.10 14.90
C ASN A 199 22.20 -2.93 16.38
N ARG A 200 21.29 -3.08 17.37
CA ARG A 200 21.65 -2.99 18.79
C ARG A 200 22.32 -4.22 19.38
N LYS A 201 22.29 -5.39 18.73
CA LYS A 201 23.05 -6.56 19.20
C LYS A 201 24.56 -6.31 19.17
N GLU A 202 25.06 -5.58 18.17
CA GLU A 202 26.49 -5.26 18.05
C GLU A 202 26.96 -4.30 19.17
N ALA A 203 26.14 -3.33 19.58
CA ALA A 203 26.51 -2.37 20.63
C ALA A 203 26.52 -2.97 22.05
N SER A 204 25.60 -3.90 22.37
CA SER A 204 25.56 -4.58 23.67
C SER A 204 26.74 -5.53 23.84
N THR A 205 27.04 -6.34 22.81
CA THR A 205 28.19 -7.25 22.81
C THR A 205 29.52 -6.50 22.90
N ASN A 206 29.67 -5.37 22.19
CA ASN A 206 30.88 -4.56 22.31
C ASN A 206 31.03 -3.94 23.70
N LYS A 207 29.93 -3.49 24.33
CA LYS A 207 29.99 -2.90 25.68
C LYS A 207 30.35 -3.97 26.73
N THR A 208 29.81 -5.18 26.61
CA THR A 208 30.18 -6.31 27.47
C THR A 208 31.62 -6.75 27.26
N MET A 209 32.11 -6.82 26.01
CA MET A 209 33.52 -7.15 25.74
C MET A 209 34.49 -6.07 26.25
N ILE A 210 34.17 -4.78 26.08
CA ILE A 210 35.01 -3.67 26.58
C ILE A 210 35.04 -3.67 28.12
N THR A 211 33.91 -3.89 28.79
CA THR A 211 33.84 -3.98 30.26
C THR A 211 34.57 -5.22 30.79
N SER A 212 34.47 -6.38 30.15
CA SER A 212 35.26 -7.56 30.52
C SER A 212 36.75 -7.41 30.22
N GLY A 213 37.13 -6.64 29.20
CA GLY A 213 38.53 -6.31 28.90
C GLY A 213 39.17 -5.35 29.91
N LEU A 214 38.44 -4.33 30.38
CA LEU A 214 38.92 -3.40 31.39
C LEU A 214 39.08 -4.05 32.78
N ILE A 215 38.17 -4.96 33.16
CA ILE A 215 38.24 -5.66 34.46
C ILE A 215 39.45 -6.63 34.54
N ASN A 216 39.93 -7.13 33.41
CA ASN A 216 41.09 -8.04 33.37
C ASN A 216 42.44 -7.31 33.40
N ASP A 217 42.51 -6.01 33.09
CA ASP A 217 43.77 -5.25 33.05
C ASP A 217 44.14 -4.65 34.42
N ASP A 218 43.15 -4.43 35.30
CA ASP A 218 43.35 -3.93 36.66
C ASP A 218 43.87 -5.01 37.65
N GLY A 219 43.98 -6.27 37.21
CA GLY A 219 44.36 -7.42 38.05
C GLY A 219 45.85 -7.78 38.08
N ASN A 220 46.72 -7.10 37.33
CA ASN A 220 48.14 -7.46 37.21
C ASN A 220 49.13 -6.35 37.64
N GLY A 221 48.67 -5.32 38.34
CA GLY A 221 49.53 -4.30 38.97
C GLY A 221 50.08 -4.79 40.30
N GLY A 222 51.25 -5.44 40.25
CA GLY A 222 51.90 -6.13 41.36
C GLY A 222 52.03 -5.35 42.67
N CYS A 223 51.64 -6.03 43.75
CA CYS A 223 52.27 -5.92 45.06
C CYS A 223 53.73 -6.38 44.94
N LEU A 224 54.68 -5.43 44.99
CA LEU A 224 56.09 -5.70 45.24
C LEU A 224 56.57 -4.78 46.36
N LEU A 225 57.32 -5.43 47.26
CA LEU A 225 58.04 -4.96 48.45
C LEU A 225 58.67 -3.56 48.35
#